data_AF-A0A2H6FFB9-F1
#
_entry.id   AF-A0A2H6FFB9-F1
#
_cell.length_a   1.000
_cell.length_b   1.000
_cell.length_c   1.000
_cell.angle_alpha   90.00
_cell.angle_beta   90.00
_cell.angle_gamma   90.00
#
_symmetry.space_group_name_H-M   'P 1'
#
loop_
_entity.id
_entity.type
_entity.pdbx_description
1 polymer ?
#
loop_
_entity_poly.entity_id
_entity_poly.type
_entity_poly.pdbx_seq_one_letter_code
_entity_poly.pdbx_strand_id
1 'polypeptide(L)'
;MIARNFVKILIMAASVLALVAPSWSADYIGSDACFKCHPSQYNDFKVSGHPYKLQKADTAKFWPLPLPRGYSWDDISYVIGGAYKKSRYIDKKGYIITAAKDGSDLKTQYNIETGTWSYYHKGQKKPYKCGPCHMTAYSKKGHQDGLEGMIGTWKFPGVQCEECHGPGSDHAKSAGKKKMKVDASAAACGKCHVRGNPKKVPAKGGFIRHHEQYPELLAGAHKSLDCVTCHNPHKKYKFSIKRQCATCHASQASAFRGSIMEKVGVACIDCHMPRATKSATAKGKYEGDIRTHLFKINADAKASMFYSEKVKGKKKTFARGFVTSDFACLNCHKNRNRKWAEAKAKGIHSYSK
;
A
#
# COMPACT_ATOMS: atom_id res chain seq x y z
N MET A 1 55.89 53.65 59.62
CA MET A 1 56.27 52.25 59.88
C MET A 1 55.22 51.33 59.26
N ILE A 2 55.69 50.43 58.39
CA ILE A 2 55.11 49.13 58.02
C ILE A 2 53.85 49.14 57.13
N ALA A 3 54.10 48.61 55.93
CA ALA A 3 53.18 48.34 54.83
C ALA A 3 52.10 47.30 55.15
N ARG A 4 50.93 47.42 54.52
CA ARG A 4 49.97 46.34 54.35
C ARG A 4 49.50 46.28 52.90
N ASN A 5 50.08 45.33 52.15
CA ASN A 5 49.64 44.90 50.84
C ASN A 5 48.24 44.28 50.93
N PHE A 6 47.27 44.86 50.23
CA PHE A 6 46.02 44.17 49.87
C PHE A 6 46.02 43.95 48.36
N VAL A 7 46.28 42.72 47.95
CA VAL A 7 46.10 42.24 46.58
C VAL A 7 44.59 42.19 46.31
N LYS A 8 44.09 43.08 45.45
CA LYS A 8 42.73 42.96 44.90
C LYS A 8 42.76 42.00 43.73
N ILE A 9 42.29 40.77 43.94
CA ILE A 9 42.02 39.81 42.87
C ILE A 9 40.72 40.26 42.18
N LEU A 10 40.85 40.84 40.98
CA LEU A 10 39.71 41.08 40.09
C LEU A 10 39.37 39.76 39.38
N ILE A 11 38.28 39.11 39.79
CA ILE A 11 37.71 37.99 39.04
C ILE A 11 36.89 38.58 37.89
N MET A 12 37.46 38.64 36.68
CA MET A 12 36.70 38.87 35.46
C MET A 12 35.83 37.63 35.20
N ALA A 13 34.54 37.73 35.48
CA ALA A 13 33.55 36.75 35.04
C ALA A 13 33.37 36.91 33.52
N ALA A 14 34.08 36.10 32.73
CA ALA A 14 33.83 35.98 31.30
C ALA A 14 32.49 35.25 31.09
N SER A 15 31.42 36.01 30.84
CA SER A 15 30.14 35.46 30.43
C SER A 15 30.26 34.87 29.03
N VAL A 16 30.47 33.56 28.95
CA VAL A 16 30.36 32.80 27.69
C VAL A 16 28.88 32.76 27.30
N LEU A 17 28.47 33.69 26.44
CA LEU A 17 27.17 33.64 25.78
C LEU A 17 27.21 32.48 24.77
N ALA A 18 26.75 31.30 25.19
CA ALA A 18 26.55 30.18 24.29
C ALA A 18 25.42 30.55 23.30
N LEU A 19 25.79 30.93 22.07
CA LEU A 19 24.88 31.07 20.95
C LEU A 19 24.28 29.70 20.62
N VAL A 20 23.15 29.39 21.26
CA VAL A 20 22.32 28.24 20.89
C VAL A 20 21.62 28.62 19.58
N ALA A 21 22.24 28.28 18.44
CA ALA A 21 21.57 28.38 17.17
C ALA A 21 20.31 27.49 17.22
N PRO A 22 19.12 28.01 16.88
CA PRO A 22 17.92 27.19 16.83
C PRO A 22 18.17 26.06 15.80
N SER A 23 18.16 24.83 16.27
CA SER A 23 18.13 23.65 15.41
C SER A 23 16.76 23.61 14.74
N TRP A 24 16.64 24.20 13.56
CA TRP A 24 15.45 24.06 12.74
C TRP A 24 15.40 22.61 12.26
N SER A 25 14.52 21.80 12.85
CA SER A 25 14.22 20.46 12.31
C SER A 25 13.77 20.60 10.85
N ALA A 26 14.25 19.71 9.99
CA ALA A 26 13.84 19.67 8.58
C ALA A 26 12.30 19.59 8.48
N ASP A 27 11.70 20.49 7.68
CA ASP A 27 10.27 20.51 7.33
C ASP A 27 10.00 19.74 6.03
N TYR A 28 8.73 19.35 5.88
CA TYR A 28 8.14 18.71 4.71
C TYR A 28 7.78 19.76 3.65
N ILE A 29 8.28 19.59 2.43
CA ILE A 29 8.16 20.57 1.33
C ILE A 29 7.24 20.13 0.19
N GLY A 30 6.76 18.89 0.21
CA GLY A 30 5.81 18.35 -0.77
C GLY A 30 6.46 17.88 -2.07
N SER A 31 5.80 16.95 -2.76
CA SER A 31 6.35 16.31 -3.96
C SER A 31 6.62 17.29 -5.12
N ASP A 32 5.86 18.38 -5.22
CA ASP A 32 6.03 19.37 -6.31
C ASP A 32 7.38 20.09 -6.20
N ALA A 33 7.90 20.29 -4.98
CA ALA A 33 9.25 20.82 -4.79
C ALA A 33 10.33 19.85 -5.31
N CYS A 34 10.07 18.55 -5.25
CA CYS A 34 11.00 17.51 -5.74
C CYS A 34 11.11 17.48 -7.27
N PHE A 35 10.05 17.89 -8.00
CA PHE A 35 10.02 17.86 -9.46
C PHE A 35 11.15 18.67 -10.11
N LYS A 36 11.53 19.80 -9.52
CA LYS A 36 12.56 20.71 -10.05
C LYS A 36 13.91 20.01 -10.29
N CYS A 37 14.27 19.05 -9.43
CA CYS A 37 15.55 18.33 -9.51
C CYS A 37 15.37 16.84 -9.91
N HIS A 38 14.19 16.26 -9.68
CA HIS A 38 13.89 14.85 -9.95
C HIS A 38 12.67 14.66 -10.88
N PRO A 39 12.69 15.23 -12.09
CA PRO A 39 11.52 15.22 -12.97
C PRO A 39 11.12 13.80 -13.40
N SER A 40 12.08 12.90 -13.61
CA SER A 40 11.80 11.51 -14.02
C SER A 40 11.08 10.73 -12.92
N GLN A 41 11.62 10.73 -11.70
CA GLN A 41 11.01 10.03 -10.57
C GLN A 41 9.65 10.62 -10.23
N TYR A 42 9.52 11.95 -10.26
CA TYR A 42 8.24 12.61 -10.03
C TYR A 42 7.19 12.23 -11.07
N ASN A 43 7.56 12.19 -12.36
CA ASN A 43 6.62 11.82 -13.43
C ASN A 43 6.19 10.35 -13.35
N ASP A 44 7.07 9.45 -12.96
CA ASP A 44 6.71 8.05 -12.67
C ASP A 44 5.77 7.96 -11.45
N PHE A 45 6.09 8.70 -10.39
CA PHE A 45 5.36 8.72 -9.11
C PHE A 45 3.96 9.30 -9.23
N LYS A 46 3.81 10.45 -9.92
CA LYS A 46 2.54 11.18 -9.99
C LYS A 46 1.44 10.38 -10.66
N VAL A 47 1.80 9.44 -11.56
CA VAL A 47 0.85 8.56 -12.23
C VAL A 47 0.65 7.22 -11.50
N SER A 48 1.28 7.04 -10.33
CA SER A 48 1.13 5.87 -9.45
C SER A 48 -0.12 5.99 -8.57
N GLY A 49 -0.39 4.97 -7.75
CA GLY A 49 -1.57 4.96 -6.86
C GLY A 49 -1.35 5.62 -5.50
N HIS A 50 -0.11 5.94 -5.14
CA HIS A 50 0.26 6.54 -3.86
C HIS A 50 -0.26 7.98 -3.65
N PRO A 51 -0.11 8.91 -4.61
CA PRO A 51 -0.62 10.27 -4.44
C PRO A 51 -2.16 10.34 -4.42
N TYR A 52 -2.84 9.30 -4.91
CA TYR A 52 -4.30 9.19 -4.96
C TYR A 52 -4.92 8.53 -3.71
N LYS A 53 -4.14 8.16 -2.70
CA LYS A 53 -4.71 7.50 -1.50
C LYS A 53 -5.71 8.37 -0.74
N LEU A 54 -5.53 9.69 -0.83
CA LEU A 54 -6.46 10.71 -0.38
C LEU A 54 -6.22 11.97 -1.21
N GLN A 55 -7.29 12.65 -1.67
CA GLN A 55 -7.20 13.97 -2.27
C GLN A 55 -8.36 14.87 -1.88
N LYS A 56 -8.13 16.19 -1.86
CA LYS A 56 -9.19 17.18 -1.65
C LYS A 56 -10.18 17.17 -2.82
N ALA A 57 -11.45 17.49 -2.53
CA ALA A 57 -12.50 17.54 -3.54
C ALA A 57 -12.15 18.48 -4.70
N ASP A 58 -11.52 19.63 -4.42
CA ASP A 58 -11.13 20.62 -5.45
C ASP A 58 -10.16 20.07 -6.49
N THR A 59 -9.33 19.09 -6.12
CA THR A 59 -8.45 18.39 -7.05
C THR A 59 -9.18 17.23 -7.71
N ALA A 60 -9.90 16.43 -6.91
CA ALA A 60 -10.49 15.18 -7.36
C ALA A 60 -11.70 15.36 -8.29
N LYS A 61 -12.34 16.54 -8.30
CA LYS A 61 -13.47 16.86 -9.19
C LYS A 61 -13.13 16.83 -10.68
N PHE A 62 -11.86 16.97 -11.02
CA PHE A 62 -11.36 16.88 -12.39
C PHE A 62 -10.97 15.46 -12.81
N TRP A 63 -11.17 14.46 -11.95
CA TRP A 63 -10.90 13.07 -12.28
C TRP A 63 -12.13 12.39 -12.88
N PRO A 64 -11.95 11.33 -13.70
CA PRO A 64 -13.06 10.58 -14.28
C PRO A 64 -13.70 9.65 -13.22
N LEU A 65 -14.31 10.24 -12.19
CA LEU A 65 -14.93 9.53 -11.07
C LEU A 65 -16.40 9.95 -10.93
N PRO A 66 -17.34 8.99 -10.90
CA PRO A 66 -18.73 9.30 -10.60
C PRO A 66 -18.92 9.53 -9.09
N LEU A 67 -19.90 10.34 -8.72
CA LEU A 67 -20.32 10.50 -7.33
C LEU A 67 -21.42 9.50 -6.95
N PRO A 68 -21.58 9.15 -5.67
CA PRO A 68 -22.73 8.37 -5.23
C PRO A 68 -24.03 9.09 -5.60
N ARG A 69 -25.08 8.34 -5.95
CA ARG A 69 -26.37 8.92 -6.35
C ARG A 69 -26.87 9.94 -5.31
N GLY A 70 -27.23 11.14 -5.79
CA GLY A 70 -27.76 12.24 -4.95
C GLY A 70 -26.69 13.14 -4.30
N TYR A 71 -25.40 12.87 -4.52
CA TYR A 71 -24.30 13.73 -4.07
C TYR A 71 -23.76 14.60 -5.21
N SER A 72 -23.39 15.84 -4.87
CA SER A 72 -22.60 16.75 -5.71
C SER A 72 -21.21 16.96 -5.09
N TRP A 73 -20.31 17.63 -5.80
CA TRP A 73 -18.99 17.98 -5.26
C TRP A 73 -19.06 18.95 -4.07
N ASP A 74 -20.17 19.68 -3.92
CA ASP A 74 -20.43 20.55 -2.76
C ASP A 74 -20.67 19.77 -1.48
N ASP A 75 -20.94 18.47 -1.57
CA ASP A 75 -21.06 17.59 -0.41
C ASP A 75 -19.73 16.94 0.00
N ILE A 76 -18.71 17.02 -0.85
CA ILE A 76 -17.47 16.24 -0.69
C ILE A 76 -16.35 17.12 -0.14
N SER A 77 -15.67 16.64 0.90
CA SER A 77 -14.42 17.25 1.38
C SER A 77 -13.19 16.57 0.76
N TYR A 78 -13.22 15.24 0.70
CA TYR A 78 -12.10 14.41 0.25
C TYR A 78 -12.55 13.16 -0.52
N VAL A 79 -11.67 12.68 -1.39
CA VAL A 79 -11.80 11.40 -2.11
C VAL A 79 -10.71 10.44 -1.65
N ILE A 80 -11.09 9.20 -1.33
CA ILE A 80 -10.19 8.12 -0.92
C ILE A 80 -9.99 7.18 -2.11
N GLY A 81 -8.76 7.13 -2.65
CA GLY A 81 -8.45 6.32 -3.82
C GLY A 81 -8.82 7.05 -5.12
N GLY A 82 -9.30 6.31 -6.12
CA GLY A 82 -9.67 6.89 -7.42
C GLY A 82 -8.71 6.59 -8.58
N ALA A 83 -7.49 6.11 -8.31
CA ALA A 83 -6.54 5.81 -9.39
C ALA A 83 -6.86 4.52 -10.17
N TYR A 84 -7.13 3.40 -9.48
CA TYR A 84 -7.16 2.08 -10.16
C TYR A 84 -8.23 1.09 -9.70
N LYS A 85 -8.44 0.93 -8.38
CA LYS A 85 -9.30 -0.15 -7.85
C LYS A 85 -10.68 0.34 -7.45
N LYS A 86 -10.71 1.42 -6.69
CA LYS A 86 -11.95 1.97 -6.12
C LYS A 86 -11.78 3.41 -5.67
N SER A 87 -12.88 4.15 -5.65
CA SER A 87 -13.03 5.44 -4.97
C SER A 87 -14.11 5.35 -3.90
N ARG A 88 -13.93 6.16 -2.86
CA ARG A 88 -14.91 6.43 -1.80
C ARG A 88 -14.82 7.92 -1.47
N TYR A 89 -15.85 8.44 -0.82
CA TYR A 89 -16.02 9.87 -0.64
C TYR A 89 -16.20 10.20 0.83
N ILE A 90 -15.74 11.38 1.23
CA ILE A 90 -15.83 11.91 2.59
C ILE A 90 -16.69 13.16 2.55
N ASP A 91 -17.65 13.27 3.45
CA ASP A 91 -18.56 14.41 3.55
C ASP A 91 -17.88 15.68 4.11
N LYS A 92 -18.60 16.81 4.12
CA LYS A 92 -18.12 18.08 4.69
C LYS A 92 -17.89 18.08 6.22
N LYS A 93 -18.23 17.01 6.93
CA LYS A 93 -17.94 16.82 8.36
C LYS A 93 -16.76 15.86 8.60
N GLY A 94 -16.16 15.33 7.54
CA GLY A 94 -15.00 14.43 7.61
C GLY A 94 -15.36 12.94 7.75
N TYR A 95 -16.63 12.55 7.63
CA TYR A 95 -17.02 11.14 7.69
C TYR A 95 -17.04 10.51 6.31
N ILE A 96 -16.64 9.25 6.24
CA ILE A 96 -16.77 8.47 5.01
C ILE A 96 -18.25 8.27 4.73
N ILE A 97 -18.69 8.58 3.51
CA ILE A 97 -20.07 8.42 3.07
C ILE A 97 -20.41 6.94 2.94
N THR A 98 -21.42 6.48 3.68
CA THR A 98 -21.85 5.07 3.76
C THR A 98 -23.35 4.84 3.54
N ALA A 99 -24.10 5.92 3.27
CA ALA A 99 -25.55 5.93 3.04
C ALA A 99 -25.94 7.11 2.12
N ALA A 100 -27.20 7.16 1.71
CA ALA A 100 -27.78 8.34 1.08
C ALA A 100 -27.94 9.49 2.10
N LYS A 101 -28.21 10.71 1.61
CA LYS A 101 -28.35 11.91 2.44
C LYS A 101 -29.53 11.83 3.43
N ASP A 102 -30.59 11.14 3.04
CA ASP A 102 -31.77 10.84 3.86
C ASP A 102 -31.56 9.66 4.82
N GLY A 103 -30.36 9.09 4.87
CA GLY A 103 -30.02 7.92 5.69
C GLY A 103 -30.41 6.59 5.05
N SER A 104 -31.08 6.58 3.90
CA SER A 104 -31.45 5.35 3.20
C SER A 104 -30.23 4.61 2.65
N ASP A 105 -30.45 3.35 2.31
CA ASP A 105 -29.39 2.48 1.83
C ASP A 105 -28.82 2.94 0.49
N LEU A 106 -27.50 3.16 0.46
CA LEU A 106 -26.79 3.49 -0.76
C LEU A 106 -25.47 2.71 -0.85
N LYS A 107 -25.17 2.23 -2.06
CA LYS A 107 -23.83 1.72 -2.38
C LYS A 107 -22.92 2.92 -2.64
N THR A 108 -21.89 3.10 -1.81
CA THR A 108 -21.06 4.33 -1.80
C THR A 108 -19.60 4.11 -2.19
N GLN A 109 -19.20 2.87 -2.48
CA GLN A 109 -17.90 2.58 -3.07
C GLN A 109 -18.05 2.32 -4.57
N TYR A 110 -17.34 3.08 -5.38
CA TYR A 110 -17.27 2.85 -6.82
C TYR A 110 -16.08 1.94 -7.15
N ASN A 111 -16.31 0.88 -7.91
CA ASN A 111 -15.28 -0.06 -8.36
C ASN A 111 -14.89 0.29 -9.79
N ILE A 112 -13.70 0.85 -9.96
CA ILE A 112 -13.24 1.46 -11.22
C ILE A 112 -13.16 0.43 -12.35
N GLU A 113 -12.68 -0.77 -12.05
CA GLU A 113 -12.49 -1.82 -13.05
C GLU A 113 -13.80 -2.33 -13.66
N THR A 114 -14.91 -2.28 -12.91
CA THR A 114 -16.20 -2.84 -13.36
C THR A 114 -17.27 -1.78 -13.57
N GLY A 115 -17.01 -0.52 -13.23
CA GLY A 115 -18.01 0.55 -13.27
C GLY A 115 -19.18 0.38 -12.29
N THR A 116 -19.07 -0.54 -11.33
CA THR A 116 -20.18 -0.89 -10.41
C THR A 116 -20.00 -0.30 -9.02
N TRP A 117 -21.12 -0.06 -8.35
CA TRP A 117 -21.15 0.37 -6.96
C TRP A 117 -21.27 -0.81 -5.99
N SER A 118 -20.69 -0.69 -4.80
CA SER A 118 -20.83 -1.65 -3.70
C SER A 118 -20.99 -0.96 -2.34
N TYR A 119 -21.55 -1.69 -1.36
CA TYR A 119 -21.67 -1.20 0.01
C TYR A 119 -20.30 -1.10 0.69
N TYR A 120 -20.10 -0.01 1.42
CA TYR A 120 -18.96 0.16 2.31
C TYR A 120 -19.46 0.64 3.68
N HIS A 121 -19.34 -0.19 4.71
CA HIS A 121 -19.80 0.15 6.07
C HIS A 121 -21.23 0.74 6.10
N LYS A 122 -22.14 0.14 5.32
CA LYS A 122 -23.54 0.54 5.10
C LYS A 122 -24.18 1.17 6.35
N GLY A 123 -24.66 2.40 6.22
CA GLY A 123 -25.39 3.14 7.27
C GLY A 123 -24.56 3.62 8.46
N GLN A 124 -23.25 3.32 8.53
CA GLN A 124 -22.43 3.68 9.68
C GLN A 124 -21.89 5.11 9.56
N LYS A 125 -22.03 5.91 10.62
CA LYS A 125 -21.26 7.14 10.81
C LYS A 125 -19.78 6.77 10.96
N LYS A 126 -19.03 6.82 9.85
CA LYS A 126 -17.71 6.19 9.74
C LYS A 126 -16.59 7.24 9.74
N PRO A 127 -15.89 7.46 10.86
CA PRO A 127 -14.77 8.40 10.88
C PRO A 127 -13.61 7.88 10.02
N TYR A 128 -12.89 8.81 9.40
CA TYR A 128 -11.70 8.55 8.62
C TYR A 128 -10.48 8.35 9.53
N LYS A 129 -10.14 7.08 9.75
CA LYS A 129 -8.98 6.64 10.57
C LYS A 129 -7.88 5.98 9.73
N CYS A 130 -7.87 6.24 8.42
CA CYS A 130 -6.92 5.62 7.49
C CYS A 130 -5.60 6.40 7.37
N GLY A 131 -5.45 7.48 8.15
CA GLY A 131 -4.34 8.40 8.05
C GLY A 131 -2.93 7.80 8.11
N PRO A 132 -2.63 6.88 9.05
CA PRO A 132 -1.31 6.26 9.14
C PRO A 132 -0.76 5.62 7.85
N CYS A 133 -1.61 5.35 6.85
CA CYS A 133 -1.21 4.69 5.60
C CYS A 133 -1.58 5.47 4.33
N HIS A 134 -2.33 6.58 4.41
CA HIS A 134 -2.97 7.22 3.25
C HIS A 134 -2.55 8.68 3.03
N MET A 135 -1.64 9.21 3.83
CA MET A 135 -1.19 10.60 3.78
C MET A 135 0.29 10.70 4.14
N THR A 136 0.84 11.92 4.07
CA THR A 136 2.23 12.20 4.37
C THR A 136 2.38 13.05 5.63
N ALA A 137 3.33 12.68 6.50
CA ALA A 137 3.58 13.36 7.77
C ALA A 137 2.37 13.33 8.73
N TYR A 138 1.76 12.16 8.88
CA TYR A 138 0.59 11.97 9.73
C TYR A 138 0.91 12.15 11.22
N SER A 139 0.04 12.88 11.92
CA SER A 139 -0.05 12.96 13.38
C SER A 139 -1.42 12.47 13.85
N LYS A 140 -1.44 11.70 14.95
CA LYS A 140 -2.69 11.23 15.57
C LYS A 140 -3.49 12.34 16.25
N LYS A 141 -2.91 13.54 16.42
CA LYS A 141 -3.52 14.65 17.15
C LYS A 141 -4.40 15.51 16.22
N GLY A 142 -5.51 15.97 16.76
CA GLY A 142 -6.41 16.92 16.11
C GLY A 142 -7.26 16.30 15.01
N HIS A 143 -7.81 17.19 14.19
CA HIS A 143 -8.73 16.89 13.12
C HIS A 143 -8.34 17.72 11.90
N GLN A 144 -7.98 17.07 10.79
CA GLN A 144 -7.59 17.79 9.58
C GLN A 144 -8.70 18.73 9.12
N ASP A 145 -8.33 19.97 8.81
CA ASP A 145 -9.22 21.04 8.35
C ASP A 145 -10.39 21.31 9.32
N GLY A 146 -10.23 20.98 10.61
CA GLY A 146 -11.27 21.15 11.63
C GLY A 146 -12.44 20.15 11.51
N LEU A 147 -12.31 19.12 10.66
CA LEU A 147 -13.39 18.18 10.37
C LEU A 147 -13.44 17.04 11.40
N GLU A 148 -14.49 17.00 12.23
CA GLU A 148 -14.66 16.02 13.33
C GLU A 148 -14.42 14.56 12.89
N GLY A 149 -14.89 14.18 11.70
CA GLY A 149 -14.74 12.83 11.17
C GLY A 149 -13.32 12.49 10.70
N MET A 150 -12.45 13.48 10.46
CA MET A 150 -11.05 13.28 10.07
C MET A 150 -10.20 13.11 11.31
N ILE A 151 -9.76 11.88 11.61
CA ILE A 151 -9.00 11.61 12.83
C ILE A 151 -7.51 11.78 12.56
N GLY A 152 -6.91 12.75 13.24
CA GLY A 152 -5.53 13.17 13.06
C GLY A 152 -5.35 14.25 12.00
N THR A 153 -4.10 14.67 11.82
CA THR A 153 -3.67 15.75 10.93
C THR A 153 -2.49 15.31 10.08
N TRP A 154 -2.24 15.98 8.97
CA TRP A 154 -1.11 15.69 8.07
C TRP A 154 -0.66 16.93 7.31
N LYS A 155 0.56 16.89 6.77
CA LYS A 155 1.06 17.99 5.94
C LYS A 155 0.49 17.92 4.52
N PHE A 156 0.46 16.72 3.92
CA PHE A 156 -0.01 16.54 2.55
C PHE A 156 -0.96 15.34 2.40
N PRO A 157 -2.04 15.46 1.61
CA PRO A 157 -2.92 14.35 1.29
C PRO A 157 -2.20 13.37 0.33
N GLY A 158 -2.51 12.08 0.46
CA GLY A 158 -1.85 11.03 -0.30
C GLY A 158 -0.46 10.70 0.23
N VAL A 159 0.06 9.54 -0.20
CA VAL A 159 1.43 9.14 0.10
C VAL A 159 2.36 9.85 -0.90
N GLN A 160 3.15 10.80 -0.41
CA GLN A 160 4.06 11.67 -1.16
C GLN A 160 5.51 11.21 -1.00
N CYS A 161 6.46 11.84 -1.71
CA CYS A 161 7.89 11.49 -1.67
C CYS A 161 8.43 11.37 -0.24
N GLU A 162 8.08 12.34 0.60
CA GLU A 162 8.60 12.49 1.95
C GLU A 162 8.01 11.52 2.97
N GLU A 163 6.95 10.77 2.63
CA GLU A 163 6.44 9.70 3.48
C GLU A 163 7.41 8.51 3.52
N CYS A 164 8.19 8.32 2.44
CA CYS A 164 9.23 7.32 2.34
C CYS A 164 10.63 7.89 2.60
N HIS A 165 10.91 9.10 2.11
CA HIS A 165 12.25 9.70 2.19
C HIS A 165 12.48 10.61 3.42
N GLY A 166 11.43 10.91 4.18
CA GLY A 166 11.46 11.87 5.27
C GLY A 166 11.39 13.34 4.79
N PRO A 167 11.46 14.31 5.71
CA PRO A 167 11.38 15.75 5.37
C PRO A 167 12.55 16.18 4.46
N GLY A 168 12.24 16.85 3.36
CA GLY A 168 13.19 17.16 2.29
C GLY A 168 13.75 18.58 2.27
N SER A 169 13.32 19.47 3.16
CA SER A 169 13.76 20.88 3.16
C SER A 169 15.29 21.06 3.21
N ASP A 170 15.99 20.33 4.07
CA ASP A 170 17.44 20.41 4.18
C ASP A 170 18.16 19.88 2.94
N HIS A 171 17.63 18.81 2.34
CA HIS A 171 18.14 18.25 1.10
C HIS A 171 18.02 19.27 -0.04
N ALA A 172 16.85 19.91 -0.15
CA ALA A 172 16.60 20.93 -1.16
C ALA A 172 17.48 22.18 -0.96
N LYS A 173 17.54 22.73 0.25
CA LYS A 173 18.35 23.94 0.58
C LYS A 173 19.83 23.73 0.36
N SER A 174 20.33 22.52 0.59
CA SER A 174 21.75 22.18 0.44
C SER A 174 22.12 21.74 -0.98
N ALA A 175 21.23 21.87 -1.96
CA ALA A 175 21.43 21.38 -3.33
C ALA A 175 21.88 19.91 -3.38
N GLY A 176 21.30 19.07 -2.50
CA GLY A 176 21.59 17.65 -2.44
C GLY A 176 22.88 17.23 -1.72
N LYS A 177 23.61 18.18 -1.11
CA LYS A 177 24.75 17.87 -0.23
C LYS A 177 24.28 17.06 0.98
N LYS A 178 23.17 17.46 1.63
CA LYS A 178 22.51 16.64 2.65
C LYS A 178 21.66 15.57 1.97
N LYS A 179 21.95 14.30 2.23
CA LYS A 179 21.23 13.17 1.63
C LYS A 179 19.90 12.93 2.35
N MET A 180 18.88 12.55 1.59
CA MET A 180 17.62 12.06 2.15
C MET A 180 17.75 10.59 2.59
N LYS A 181 16.86 10.15 3.48
CA LYS A 181 16.78 8.75 3.87
C LYS A 181 16.32 7.90 2.68
N VAL A 182 16.95 6.76 2.48
CA VAL A 182 16.51 5.72 1.53
C VAL A 182 16.47 4.40 2.29
N ASP A 183 15.26 3.90 2.54
CA ASP A 183 15.02 2.61 3.19
C ASP A 183 14.48 1.63 2.16
N ALA A 184 15.35 0.71 1.73
CA ALA A 184 15.03 -0.29 0.73
C ALA A 184 14.30 -1.51 1.31
N SER A 185 14.18 -1.61 2.64
CA SER A 185 13.66 -2.80 3.28
C SER A 185 12.18 -3.06 2.95
N ALA A 186 11.77 -4.32 2.91
CA ALA A 186 10.36 -4.69 2.84
C ALA A 186 9.56 -4.08 4.02
N ALA A 187 10.19 -3.91 5.18
CA ALA A 187 9.58 -3.32 6.37
C ALA A 187 9.15 -1.86 6.17
N ALA A 188 9.89 -1.07 5.38
CA ALA A 188 9.49 0.29 5.03
C ALA A 188 8.15 0.32 4.29
N CYS A 189 7.95 -0.61 3.35
CA CYS A 189 6.68 -0.81 2.64
C CYS A 189 5.60 -1.35 3.59
N GLY A 190 6.02 -2.20 4.53
CA GLY A 190 5.23 -2.78 5.60
C GLY A 190 4.62 -1.76 6.58
N LYS A 191 5.02 -0.48 6.55
CA LYS A 191 4.32 0.59 7.28
C LYS A 191 2.85 0.71 6.87
N CYS A 192 2.56 0.41 5.59
CA CYS A 192 1.22 0.55 5.01
C CYS A 192 0.68 -0.75 4.39
N HIS A 193 1.55 -1.58 3.83
CA HIS A 193 1.17 -2.84 3.16
C HIS A 193 1.00 -4.01 4.15
N VAL A 194 0.41 -3.75 5.31
CA VAL A 194 0.06 -4.73 6.34
C VAL A 194 -1.26 -4.36 6.99
N ARG A 195 -2.03 -5.34 7.47
CA ARG A 195 -3.11 -5.07 8.43
C ARG A 195 -2.83 -5.68 9.80
N GLY A 196 -2.26 -4.87 10.68
CA GLY A 196 -2.00 -5.27 12.06
C GLY A 196 -0.71 -6.08 12.17
N ASN A 197 -0.81 -7.36 12.57
CA ASN A 197 0.37 -8.18 12.82
C ASN A 197 1.02 -8.67 11.51
N PRO A 198 2.28 -8.33 11.20
CA PRO A 198 2.97 -8.75 9.98
C PRO A 198 3.25 -10.26 9.89
N LYS A 199 3.10 -11.01 10.99
CA LYS A 199 3.25 -12.48 11.00
C LYS A 199 1.98 -13.22 10.59
N LYS A 200 0.90 -12.50 10.30
CA LYS A 200 -0.40 -13.06 9.94
C LYS A 200 -0.86 -12.41 8.63
N VAL A 201 -1.47 -13.19 7.74
CA VAL A 201 -2.02 -12.70 6.47
C VAL A 201 -3.56 -12.73 6.55
N PRO A 202 -4.23 -11.67 7.02
CA PRO A 202 -5.69 -11.64 7.12
C PRO A 202 -6.42 -12.01 5.83
N ALA A 203 -7.41 -12.88 5.97
CA ALA A 203 -8.29 -13.30 4.89
C ALA A 203 -9.77 -13.17 5.30
N LYS A 204 -10.66 -12.97 4.33
CA LYS A 204 -12.11 -12.94 4.55
C LYS A 204 -12.84 -13.26 3.24
N GLY A 205 -13.89 -14.07 3.34
CA GLY A 205 -14.79 -14.37 2.21
C GLY A 205 -14.08 -15.12 1.08
N GLY A 206 -13.18 -16.04 1.42
CA GLY A 206 -12.42 -16.84 0.45
C GLY A 206 -11.23 -16.14 -0.20
N PHE A 207 -10.89 -14.91 0.22
CA PHE A 207 -9.74 -14.17 -0.34
C PHE A 207 -8.84 -13.61 0.75
N ILE A 208 -7.56 -13.42 0.43
CA ILE A 208 -6.68 -12.54 1.20
C ILE A 208 -7.26 -11.12 1.15
N ARG A 209 -7.16 -10.38 2.26
CA ARG A 209 -7.59 -8.99 2.31
C ARG A 209 -6.57 -8.10 1.60
N HIS A 210 -7.00 -6.97 1.04
CA HIS A 210 -6.07 -6.00 0.47
C HIS A 210 -5.07 -5.44 1.49
N HIS A 211 -3.92 -4.99 1.01
CA HIS A 211 -2.80 -4.43 1.79
C HIS A 211 -2.09 -5.47 2.66
N GLU A 212 -1.91 -6.69 2.16
CA GLU A 212 -1.21 -7.76 2.87
C GLU A 212 0.06 -8.20 2.11
N GLN A 213 0.53 -7.42 1.13
CA GLN A 213 1.70 -7.82 0.34
C GLN A 213 2.96 -8.02 1.18
N TYR A 214 3.15 -7.23 2.23
CA TYR A 214 4.27 -7.39 3.15
C TYR A 214 4.16 -8.70 3.96
N PRO A 215 3.08 -8.98 4.72
CA PRO A 215 2.94 -10.25 5.42
C PRO A 215 2.86 -11.47 4.48
N GLU A 216 2.33 -11.31 3.26
CA GLU A 216 2.37 -12.36 2.23
C GLU A 216 3.80 -12.71 1.84
N LEU A 217 4.65 -11.70 1.57
CA LEU A 217 6.06 -11.91 1.24
C LEU A 217 6.80 -12.63 2.38
N LEU A 218 6.59 -12.18 3.62
CA LEU A 218 7.20 -12.79 4.82
C LEU A 218 6.74 -14.24 5.06
N ALA A 219 5.48 -14.56 4.74
CA ALA A 219 4.93 -15.90 4.87
C ALA A 219 5.33 -16.83 3.69
N GLY A 220 5.65 -16.24 2.53
CA GLY A 220 5.89 -16.94 1.27
C GLY A 220 7.35 -17.38 1.06
N ALA A 221 7.62 -17.86 -0.15
CA ALA A 221 8.93 -18.40 -0.54
C ALA A 221 10.05 -17.34 -0.65
N HIS A 222 9.69 -16.06 -0.78
CA HIS A 222 10.62 -14.95 -0.98
C HIS A 222 10.80 -14.06 0.26
N LYS A 223 10.58 -14.60 1.46
CA LYS A 223 10.65 -13.86 2.73
C LYS A 223 11.96 -13.12 3.01
N SER A 224 13.05 -13.51 2.35
CA SER A 224 14.38 -12.91 2.47
C SER A 224 14.66 -11.79 1.46
N LEU A 225 13.72 -11.54 0.53
CA LEU A 225 13.86 -10.48 -0.46
C LEU A 225 13.12 -9.22 -0.02
N ASP A 226 13.61 -8.08 -0.50
CA ASP A 226 12.91 -6.81 -0.34
C ASP A 226 11.96 -6.53 -1.51
N CYS A 227 10.93 -5.72 -1.27
CA CYS A 227 9.97 -5.32 -2.30
C CYS A 227 10.66 -4.69 -3.51
N VAL A 228 11.70 -3.88 -3.25
CA VAL A 228 12.48 -3.19 -4.27
C VAL A 228 13.45 -4.11 -5.01
N THR A 229 13.55 -5.39 -4.67
CA THR A 229 14.27 -6.38 -5.49
C THR A 229 13.59 -6.52 -6.85
N CYS A 230 12.25 -6.58 -6.84
CA CYS A 230 11.44 -6.77 -8.03
C CYS A 230 10.77 -5.48 -8.51
N HIS A 231 10.39 -4.59 -7.60
CA HIS A 231 9.64 -3.37 -7.92
C HIS A 231 10.52 -2.12 -7.97
N ASN A 232 10.23 -1.24 -8.92
CA ASN A 232 10.57 0.17 -8.87
C ASN A 232 9.50 0.88 -8.04
N PRO A 233 9.85 1.51 -6.90
CA PRO A 233 8.88 2.11 -5.98
C PRO A 233 8.23 3.40 -6.51
N HIS A 234 8.82 4.03 -7.52
CA HIS A 234 8.30 5.26 -8.13
C HIS A 234 7.27 4.97 -9.23
N LYS A 235 7.47 3.88 -9.99
CA LYS A 235 6.59 3.54 -11.12
C LYS A 235 5.25 3.00 -10.66
N LYS A 236 4.20 3.31 -11.44
CA LYS A 236 2.88 2.68 -11.26
C LYS A 236 2.96 1.16 -11.36
N TYR A 237 2.10 0.47 -10.60
CA TYR A 237 2.18 -0.98 -10.39
C TYR A 237 2.33 -1.80 -11.69
N LYS A 238 1.62 -1.40 -12.77
CA LYS A 238 1.67 -2.08 -14.08
C LYS A 238 3.06 -2.12 -14.72
N PHE A 239 3.91 -1.15 -14.44
CA PHE A 239 5.25 -1.00 -15.06
C PHE A 239 6.36 -0.94 -14.00
N SER A 240 6.08 -1.42 -12.79
CA SER A 240 7.03 -1.36 -11.69
C SER A 240 8.03 -2.51 -11.70
N ILE A 241 7.79 -3.60 -12.43
CA ILE A 241 8.69 -4.76 -12.40
C ILE A 241 10.00 -4.46 -13.13
N LYS A 242 11.13 -4.52 -12.40
CA LYS A 242 12.48 -4.35 -12.94
C LYS A 242 13.32 -5.62 -12.95
N ARG A 243 12.83 -6.71 -12.34
CA ARG A 243 13.49 -8.02 -12.33
C ARG A 243 12.48 -9.11 -12.62
N GLN A 244 12.77 -9.93 -13.63
CA GLN A 244 11.90 -11.02 -14.06
C GLN A 244 12.19 -12.30 -13.26
N CYS A 245 11.23 -13.20 -13.17
CA CYS A 245 11.39 -14.48 -12.47
C CYS A 245 12.56 -15.29 -13.04
N ALA A 246 12.70 -15.32 -14.38
CA ALA A 246 13.72 -16.06 -15.11
C ALA A 246 15.16 -15.64 -14.76
N THR A 247 15.37 -14.42 -14.24
CA THR A 247 16.70 -13.95 -13.81
C THR A 247 17.27 -14.80 -12.67
N CYS A 248 16.44 -15.33 -11.77
CA CYS A 248 16.87 -16.21 -10.69
C CYS A 248 16.40 -17.66 -10.87
N HIS A 249 15.31 -17.87 -11.60
CA HIS A 249 14.70 -19.18 -11.86
C HIS A 249 14.97 -19.65 -13.29
N ALA A 250 16.22 -19.56 -13.73
CA ALA A 250 16.62 -19.88 -15.10
C ALA A 250 16.28 -21.32 -15.50
N SER A 251 16.48 -22.29 -14.61
CA SER A 251 16.14 -23.69 -14.87
C SER A 251 14.64 -23.90 -15.04
N GLN A 252 13.80 -23.27 -14.22
CA GLN A 252 12.34 -23.33 -14.37
C GLN A 252 11.89 -22.62 -15.65
N ALA A 253 12.50 -21.48 -16.00
CA ALA A 253 12.20 -20.76 -17.24
C ALA A 253 12.55 -21.59 -18.48
N SER A 254 13.75 -22.20 -18.52
CA SER A 254 14.14 -23.13 -19.59
C SER A 254 13.20 -24.34 -19.64
N ALA A 255 12.85 -24.89 -18.49
CA ALA A 255 11.90 -25.98 -18.39
C ALA A 255 10.49 -25.58 -18.81
N PHE A 256 10.10 -24.30 -18.74
CA PHE A 256 8.79 -23.78 -19.19
C PHE A 256 8.75 -23.44 -20.68
N ARG A 257 9.89 -23.02 -21.25
CA ARG A 257 10.01 -22.57 -22.64
C ARG A 257 9.61 -23.65 -23.65
N GLY A 258 8.64 -23.38 -24.52
CA GLY A 258 8.09 -24.31 -25.50
C GLY A 258 6.95 -25.19 -24.99
N SER A 259 6.61 -25.11 -23.69
CA SER A 259 5.46 -25.83 -23.14
C SER A 259 4.14 -25.35 -23.74
N ILE A 260 3.12 -26.19 -23.69
CA ILE A 260 1.78 -25.79 -24.14
C ILE A 260 1.26 -24.55 -23.39
N MET A 261 1.62 -24.41 -22.10
CA MET A 261 1.21 -23.28 -21.27
C MET A 261 1.85 -21.97 -21.75
N GLU A 262 3.14 -21.99 -22.09
CA GLU A 262 3.79 -20.81 -22.67
C GLU A 262 3.19 -20.48 -24.05
N LYS A 263 2.97 -21.50 -24.91
CA LYS A 263 2.41 -21.32 -26.26
C LYS A 263 1.03 -20.65 -26.25
N VAL A 264 0.22 -20.88 -25.22
CA VAL A 264 -1.09 -20.21 -25.05
C VAL A 264 -1.02 -18.92 -24.22
N GLY A 265 0.18 -18.42 -23.94
CA GLY A 265 0.43 -17.12 -23.31
C GLY A 265 0.36 -17.10 -21.78
N VAL A 266 0.39 -18.25 -21.10
CA VAL A 266 0.44 -18.30 -19.62
C VAL A 266 1.81 -17.81 -19.15
N ALA A 267 1.81 -16.85 -18.22
CA ALA A 267 3.02 -16.36 -17.57
C ALA A 267 3.21 -16.98 -16.18
N CYS A 268 4.43 -16.91 -15.65
CA CYS A 268 4.76 -17.42 -14.30
C CYS A 268 3.81 -16.87 -13.22
N ILE A 269 3.46 -15.58 -13.33
CA ILE A 269 2.60 -14.88 -12.39
C ILE A 269 1.14 -15.39 -12.39
N ASP A 270 0.70 -16.09 -13.43
CA ASP A 270 -0.69 -16.57 -13.51
C ASP A 270 -0.93 -17.76 -12.59
N CYS A 271 0.07 -18.61 -12.40
CA CYS A 271 0.00 -19.74 -11.45
C CYS A 271 0.64 -19.43 -10.10
N HIS A 272 1.79 -18.71 -10.08
CA HIS A 272 2.54 -18.46 -8.84
C HIS A 272 2.08 -17.20 -8.09
N MET A 273 1.48 -16.24 -8.80
CA MET A 273 0.93 -15.01 -8.21
C MET A 273 -0.52 -14.78 -8.69
N PRO A 274 -1.43 -15.78 -8.58
CA PRO A 274 -2.79 -15.61 -9.03
C PRO A 274 -3.48 -14.52 -8.23
N ARG A 275 -4.62 -14.05 -8.72
CA ARG A 275 -5.39 -13.02 -8.00
C ARG A 275 -6.10 -13.63 -6.79
N ALA A 276 -5.38 -13.97 -5.73
CA ALA A 276 -5.95 -14.54 -4.51
C ALA A 276 -6.34 -13.47 -3.46
N THR A 277 -6.16 -12.19 -3.79
CA THR A 277 -6.43 -11.05 -2.91
C THR A 277 -7.58 -10.21 -3.45
N LYS A 278 -8.50 -9.79 -2.55
CA LYS A 278 -9.65 -8.94 -2.88
C LYS A 278 -9.54 -7.56 -2.25
N SER A 279 -9.50 -6.54 -3.11
CA SER A 279 -9.53 -5.13 -2.77
C SER A 279 -10.90 -4.51 -3.02
N ALA A 280 -11.38 -4.52 -4.25
CA ALA A 280 -12.65 -3.94 -4.69
C ALA A 280 -13.63 -5.03 -5.10
N THR A 281 -13.25 -5.86 -6.08
CA THR A 281 -14.13 -6.87 -6.69
C THR A 281 -13.51 -8.26 -6.66
N ALA A 282 -14.37 -9.27 -6.83
CA ALA A 282 -13.94 -10.63 -7.19
C ALA A 282 -14.49 -10.91 -8.58
N LYS A 283 -13.66 -11.46 -9.46
CA LYS A 283 -13.99 -11.86 -10.83
C LYS A 283 -14.55 -13.28 -10.91
N GLY A 284 -14.38 -14.07 -9.86
CA GLY A 284 -14.91 -15.41 -9.75
C GLY A 284 -14.72 -15.99 -8.36
N LYS A 285 -15.01 -17.28 -8.20
CA LYS A 285 -14.87 -18.00 -6.92
C LYS A 285 -13.43 -18.00 -6.39
N TYR A 286 -12.46 -18.07 -7.31
CA TYR A 286 -11.03 -18.15 -7.01
C TYR A 286 -10.22 -17.04 -7.71
N GLU A 287 -10.88 -15.94 -8.09
CA GLU A 287 -10.21 -14.80 -8.71
C GLU A 287 -10.68 -13.49 -8.09
N GLY A 288 -9.81 -12.88 -7.30
CA GLY A 288 -9.89 -11.52 -6.80
C GLY A 288 -9.37 -10.51 -7.82
N ASP A 289 -8.89 -9.36 -7.35
CA ASP A 289 -8.46 -8.25 -8.19
C ASP A 289 -7.03 -7.79 -7.91
N ILE A 290 -6.33 -8.45 -6.98
CA ILE A 290 -4.92 -8.21 -6.63
C ILE A 290 -4.16 -9.55 -6.62
N ARG A 291 -2.97 -9.55 -7.21
CA ARG A 291 -2.06 -10.70 -7.22
C ARG A 291 -1.45 -10.95 -5.85
N THR A 292 -1.41 -12.22 -5.44
CA THR A 292 -0.78 -12.63 -4.18
C THR A 292 0.75 -12.66 -4.28
N HIS A 293 1.42 -12.46 -3.15
CA HIS A 293 2.89 -12.51 -3.02
C HIS A 293 3.34 -13.72 -2.18
N LEU A 294 2.59 -14.83 -2.24
CA LEU A 294 2.95 -16.08 -1.56
C LEU A 294 3.88 -16.97 -2.41
N PHE A 295 3.79 -16.89 -3.74
CA PHE A 295 4.61 -17.56 -4.77
C PHE A 295 4.54 -19.09 -4.82
N LYS A 296 4.67 -19.77 -3.66
CA LYS A 296 4.66 -21.23 -3.57
C LYS A 296 3.26 -21.76 -3.87
N ILE A 297 3.19 -22.81 -4.69
CA ILE A 297 1.95 -23.55 -4.95
C ILE A 297 1.99 -24.83 -4.12
N ASN A 298 0.92 -25.10 -3.37
CA ASN A 298 0.63 -26.41 -2.79
C ASN A 298 -0.44 -27.08 -3.65
N ALA A 299 -0.01 -28.12 -4.40
CA ALA A 299 -0.85 -28.80 -5.36
C ALA A 299 -1.76 -29.88 -4.76
N ASP A 300 -1.56 -30.27 -3.50
CA ASP A 300 -2.39 -31.28 -2.82
C ASP A 300 -3.87 -30.88 -2.89
N ALA A 301 -4.72 -31.79 -3.39
CA ALA A 301 -6.15 -31.53 -3.56
C ALA A 301 -6.90 -31.27 -2.25
N LYS A 302 -6.35 -31.70 -1.11
CA LYS A 302 -6.89 -31.50 0.24
C LYS A 302 -6.32 -30.27 0.95
N ALA A 303 -5.25 -29.66 0.44
CA ALA A 303 -4.65 -28.49 1.08
C ALA A 303 -5.67 -27.34 1.24
N SER A 304 -5.56 -26.53 2.29
CA SER A 304 -6.36 -25.30 2.41
C SER A 304 -5.44 -24.11 2.47
N MET A 305 -5.60 -23.17 1.55
CA MET A 305 -4.89 -21.89 1.56
C MET A 305 -5.21 -21.05 2.80
N PHE A 306 -6.41 -21.24 3.36
CA PHE A 306 -6.87 -20.48 4.52
C PHE A 306 -7.01 -21.35 5.76
N TYR A 307 -6.74 -20.77 6.92
CA TYR A 307 -7.02 -21.36 8.23
C TYR A 307 -7.73 -20.34 9.12
N SER A 308 -8.39 -20.81 10.17
CA SER A 308 -9.04 -19.93 11.14
C SER A 308 -8.58 -20.23 12.55
N GLU A 309 -8.48 -19.19 13.36
CA GLU A 309 -8.15 -19.27 14.79
C GLU A 309 -8.99 -18.24 15.58
N LYS A 310 -9.09 -18.42 16.89
CA LYS A 310 -9.72 -17.42 17.77
C LYS A 310 -8.68 -16.35 18.13
N VAL A 311 -8.96 -15.10 17.77
CA VAL A 311 -8.16 -13.93 18.20
C VAL A 311 -9.07 -13.05 19.04
N LYS A 312 -8.73 -12.93 20.34
CA LYS A 312 -9.57 -12.22 21.33
C LYS A 312 -11.03 -12.70 21.31
N GLY A 313 -11.23 -14.02 21.40
CA GLY A 313 -12.55 -14.67 21.39
C GLY A 313 -13.27 -14.68 20.03
N LYS A 314 -12.82 -13.93 19.02
CA LYS A 314 -13.49 -13.86 17.70
C LYS A 314 -12.76 -14.73 16.68
N LYS A 315 -13.51 -15.54 15.93
CA LYS A 315 -12.96 -16.30 14.79
C LYS A 315 -12.39 -15.33 13.76
N LYS A 316 -11.11 -15.49 13.42
CA LYS A 316 -10.42 -14.78 12.35
C LYS A 316 -9.85 -15.79 11.38
N THR A 317 -9.79 -15.42 10.11
CA THR A 317 -9.26 -16.26 9.03
C THR A 317 -7.98 -15.63 8.49
N PHE A 318 -7.01 -16.46 8.19
CA PHE A 318 -5.70 -16.07 7.69
C PHE A 318 -5.28 -16.98 6.53
N ALA A 319 -4.45 -16.47 5.62
CA ALA A 319 -3.81 -17.27 4.59
C ALA A 319 -2.53 -17.93 5.12
N ARG A 320 -2.22 -19.10 4.56
CA ARG A 320 -0.96 -19.82 4.73
C ARG A 320 0.08 -19.30 3.75
N GLY A 321 1.34 -19.69 3.93
CA GLY A 321 2.49 -19.32 3.10
C GLY A 321 2.51 -19.91 1.68
N PHE A 322 1.36 -20.27 1.12
CA PHE A 322 1.24 -20.90 -0.20
C PHE A 322 -0.14 -20.65 -0.82
N VAL A 323 -0.18 -20.76 -2.14
CA VAL A 323 -1.37 -20.75 -2.98
C VAL A 323 -1.84 -22.19 -3.22
N THR A 324 -3.14 -22.45 -3.25
CA THR A 324 -3.70 -23.78 -3.59
C THR A 324 -4.09 -23.90 -5.07
N SER A 325 -4.27 -25.13 -5.54
CA SER A 325 -4.55 -25.44 -6.96
C SER A 325 -5.83 -24.81 -7.52
N ASP A 326 -6.80 -24.48 -6.65
CA ASP A 326 -8.01 -23.74 -7.02
C ASP A 326 -7.70 -22.32 -7.52
N PHE A 327 -6.78 -21.61 -6.87
CA PHE A 327 -6.31 -20.29 -7.34
C PHE A 327 -5.34 -20.40 -8.51
N ALA A 328 -4.44 -21.39 -8.51
CA ALA A 328 -3.38 -21.49 -9.52
C ALA A 328 -3.85 -22.10 -10.86
N CYS A 329 -4.85 -22.98 -10.85
CA CYS A 329 -5.25 -23.77 -12.02
C CYS A 329 -6.73 -23.56 -12.40
N LEU A 330 -7.63 -23.59 -11.41
CA LEU A 330 -9.07 -23.70 -11.67
C LEU A 330 -9.73 -22.38 -12.12
N ASN A 331 -8.98 -21.28 -12.16
CA ASN A 331 -9.46 -20.05 -12.78
C ASN A 331 -9.57 -20.17 -14.32
N CYS A 332 -8.64 -20.91 -14.93
CA CYS A 332 -8.66 -21.20 -16.37
C CYS A 332 -9.36 -22.53 -16.65
N HIS A 333 -9.09 -23.55 -15.82
CA HIS A 333 -9.66 -24.89 -15.95
C HIS A 333 -10.97 -25.05 -15.17
N LYS A 334 -11.98 -24.25 -15.51
CA LYS A 334 -13.23 -24.12 -14.73
C LYS A 334 -14.08 -25.39 -14.65
N ASN A 335 -13.91 -26.32 -15.60
CA ASN A 335 -14.59 -27.62 -15.63
C ASN A 335 -13.81 -28.75 -14.95
N ARG A 336 -12.69 -28.43 -14.27
CA ARG A 336 -11.84 -29.40 -13.58
C ARG A 336 -11.95 -29.23 -12.07
N ASN A 337 -11.47 -30.24 -11.34
CA ASN A 337 -11.42 -30.24 -9.88
C ASN A 337 -9.97 -30.26 -9.37
N ARG A 338 -9.81 -30.17 -8.04
CA ARG A 338 -8.49 -30.10 -7.42
C ARG A 338 -7.66 -31.39 -7.57
N LYS A 339 -8.31 -32.56 -7.62
CA LYS A 339 -7.64 -33.86 -7.86
C LYS A 339 -7.02 -33.91 -9.26
N TRP A 340 -7.72 -33.37 -10.25
CA TRP A 340 -7.17 -33.20 -11.60
C TRP A 340 -5.97 -32.25 -11.59
N ALA A 341 -6.07 -31.12 -10.91
CA ALA A 341 -4.98 -30.13 -10.85
C ALA A 341 -3.74 -30.70 -10.15
N GLU A 342 -3.93 -31.45 -9.06
CA GLU A 342 -2.86 -32.17 -8.36
C GLU A 342 -2.13 -33.14 -9.29
N ALA A 343 -2.87 -33.98 -10.02
CA ALA A 343 -2.30 -34.95 -10.97
C ALA A 343 -1.52 -34.28 -12.12
N LYS A 344 -1.88 -33.05 -12.49
CA LYS A 344 -1.22 -32.28 -13.55
C LYS A 344 -0.08 -31.39 -13.05
N ALA A 345 0.02 -31.13 -11.75
CA ALA A 345 1.03 -30.21 -11.21
C ALA A 345 2.47 -30.76 -11.32
N LYS A 346 2.65 -32.08 -11.25
CA LYS A 346 3.98 -32.70 -11.36
C LYS A 346 4.52 -32.52 -12.78
N GLY A 347 5.70 -31.91 -12.88
CA GLY A 347 6.34 -31.65 -14.19
C GLY A 347 5.64 -30.60 -15.04
N ILE A 348 4.75 -29.78 -14.46
CA ILE A 348 3.91 -28.84 -15.22
C ILE A 348 4.70 -27.88 -16.12
N HIS A 349 5.92 -27.49 -15.70
CA HIS A 349 6.76 -26.61 -16.51
C HIS A 349 7.12 -27.24 -17.86
N SER A 350 7.39 -28.55 -17.91
CA SER A 350 7.74 -29.26 -19.14
C SER A 350 6.57 -30.02 -19.77
N TYR A 351 5.34 -29.81 -19.30
CA TYR A 351 4.19 -30.60 -19.73
C TYR A 351 3.87 -30.38 -21.21
N SER A 352 3.72 -31.47 -21.95
CA SER A 352 3.34 -31.48 -23.37
C SER A 352 4.26 -30.61 -24.24
N LYS A 353 5.56 -30.69 -23.97
CA LYS A 353 6.63 -30.12 -24.80
C LYS A 353 6.95 -30.98 -26.01
#